data_AF-A0A5J4QMY8-F1
#
_entry.id   AF-A0A5J4QMY8-F1
#
_cell.length_a   1.000
_cell.length_b   1.000
_cell.length_c   1.000
_cell.angle_alpha   90.00
_cell.angle_beta   90.00
_cell.angle_gamma   90.00
#
_symmetry.space_group_name_H-M   'P 1'
#
loop_
_entity.id
_entity.type
_entity.pdbx_description
1 polymer ?
#
loop_
_entity_poly.entity_id
_entity_poly.type
_entity_poly.pdbx_seq_one_letter_code
_entity_poly.pdbx_strand_id
1 'polypeptide(L)'
;MCSYFEIRSKVIREYTIIVNCTPVGMYPNVDECPDIPYDKLTNKHLLYDLLYNPNDTLFMKKGQERGAMTKNGLEMLLLQAFAAWDIWNS
;
A
#
# COMPACT_ATOMS: atom_id res chain seq x y z
N MET A 1 -7.90 17.02 7.66
CA MET A 1 -7.43 16.60 6.32
C MET A 1 -5.95 16.89 6.28
N CYS A 2 -5.08 15.90 6.47
CA CYS A 2 -3.64 16.09 6.37
C CYS A 2 -3.28 16.18 4.88
N SER A 3 -2.68 17.29 4.46
CA SER A 3 -2.06 17.42 3.15
C SER A 3 -0.91 16.41 3.04
N TYR A 4 -0.64 15.88 1.83
CA TYR A 4 0.52 15.01 1.55
C TYR A 4 1.84 15.59 2.09
N PHE A 5 1.96 16.92 2.13
CA PHE A 5 3.12 17.65 2.63
C PHE A 5 3.34 17.55 4.16
N GLU A 6 2.37 17.05 4.92
CA GLU A 6 2.48 16.91 6.38
C GLU A 6 2.81 15.49 6.85
N ILE A 7 3.14 14.55 5.96
CA ILE A 7 3.69 13.23 6.33
C ILE A 7 5.12 13.43 6.85
N ARG A 8 5.22 13.99 8.06
CA ARG A 8 6.47 14.18 8.78
C ARG A 8 6.93 12.83 9.30
N SER A 9 8.24 12.68 9.51
CA SER A 9 8.83 11.48 10.14
C SER A 9 8.23 11.12 11.51
N LYS A 10 7.50 12.03 12.16
CA LYS A 10 6.75 11.75 13.39
C LYS A 10 5.53 10.86 13.10
N VAL A 11 4.78 11.14 12.03
CA VAL A 11 3.58 10.40 11.62
C VAL A 11 3.96 8.98 11.24
N ILE A 12 4.96 8.77 10.37
CA ILE A 12 5.40 7.40 10.01
C ILE A 12 5.84 6.60 11.25
N ARG A 13 6.52 7.23 12.22
CA ARG A 13 6.92 6.52 13.44
C ARG A 13 5.75 6.13 14.35
N GLU A 14 4.65 6.86 14.28
CA GLU A 14 3.44 6.61 15.08
C GLU A 14 2.52 5.58 14.40
N TYR A 15 2.44 5.61 13.07
CA TYR A 15 1.59 4.74 12.28
C TYR A 15 2.39 3.66 11.56
N THR A 16 2.28 2.44 12.04
CA THR A 16 2.98 1.28 11.48
C THR A 16 2.29 0.68 10.26
N ILE A 17 1.03 1.01 9.99
CA ILE A 17 0.31 0.50 8.82
C ILE A 17 0.06 1.67 7.88
N ILE A 18 0.53 1.53 6.64
CA ILE A 18 0.39 2.54 5.59
C ILE A 18 -0.28 1.86 4.39
N VAL A 19 -1.44 2.38 3.98
CA VAL A 19 -2.22 1.82 2.88
C VAL A 19 -2.19 2.77 1.68
N ASN A 20 -1.72 2.30 0.52
CA ASN A 20 -1.83 3.03 -0.73
C ASN A 20 -3.19 2.74 -1.37
N CYS A 21 -4.07 3.74 -1.35
CA CYS A 21 -5.38 3.69 -2.02
C CYS A 21 -5.41 4.55 -3.30
N THR A 22 -4.24 4.91 -3.85
CA THR A 22 -4.12 5.75 -5.04
C THR A 22 -3.71 4.92 -6.25
N PRO A 23 -3.98 5.38 -7.49
CA PRO A 23 -3.53 4.67 -8.69
C PRO A 23 -2.02 4.84 -8.98
N VAL A 24 -1.28 5.57 -8.13
CA VAL A 24 0.15 5.82 -8.32
C VAL A 24 0.93 4.51 -8.19
N GLY A 25 1.73 4.19 -9.21
CA GLY A 25 2.47 2.92 -9.31
C GLY A 25 1.74 1.81 -10.06
N MET A 26 0.53 2.07 -10.58
CA MET A 26 -0.22 1.14 -11.43
C MET A 26 0.33 1.13 -12.86
N TYR A 27 0.23 0.00 -13.57
CA TYR A 27 0.53 -0.06 -15.00
C TYR A 27 -0.29 0.98 -15.79
N PRO A 28 0.33 1.77 -16.70
CA PRO A 28 1.71 1.66 -17.19
C PRO A 28 2.77 2.42 -16.38
N ASN A 29 2.37 3.29 -15.46
CA ASN A 29 3.27 4.17 -14.69
C ASN A 29 3.86 3.47 -13.47
N VAL A 30 4.54 2.33 -13.69
CA VAL A 30 5.06 1.44 -12.64
C VAL A 30 6.26 2.02 -11.88
N ASP A 31 6.92 3.04 -12.44
CA ASP A 31 8.08 3.71 -11.86
C ASP A 31 7.70 4.87 -10.91
N GLU A 32 6.40 5.08 -10.70
CA GLU A 32 5.88 6.05 -9.74
C GLU A 32 5.52 5.39 -8.41
N CYS A 33 5.63 6.15 -7.32
CA CYS A 33 5.17 5.71 -6.00
C CYS A 33 4.73 6.92 -5.18
N PRO A 34 3.88 6.74 -4.16
CA PRO A 34 3.55 7.79 -3.19
C PRO A 34 4.80 8.43 -2.60
N ASP A 35 4.80 9.75 -2.50
CA ASP A 35 5.90 10.49 -1.87
C ASP A 35 5.75 10.44 -0.34
N ILE A 36 6.40 9.45 0.27
CA ILE A 36 6.47 9.26 1.72
C ILE A 36 7.92 9.14 2.17
N PRO A 37 8.27 9.46 3.42
CA PRO A 37 9.64 9.31 3.91
C PRO A 37 10.01 7.84 4.14
N TYR A 38 10.33 7.13 3.04
CA TYR A 38 10.73 5.72 3.03
C TYR A 38 11.95 5.44 3.91
N ASP A 39 12.84 6.41 4.07
CA ASP A 39 14.01 6.31 4.95
C ASP A 39 13.65 6.13 6.44
N LYS A 40 12.40 6.40 6.82
CA LYS A 40 11.88 6.20 8.18
C LYS A 40 11.15 4.88 8.38
N LEU A 41 10.97 4.11 7.31
CA LEU A 41 10.40 2.77 7.41
C LEU A 41 11.36 1.83 8.15
N THR A 42 10.76 0.86 8.81
CA THR A 42 11.43 -0.17 9.60
C THR A 42 10.64 -1.46 9.47
N ASN A 43 11.19 -2.56 9.98
CA ASN A 43 10.51 -3.85 10.06
C ASN A 43 9.21 -3.89 10.88
N LYS A 44 8.87 -2.81 11.59
CA LYS A 44 7.58 -2.66 12.26
C LYS A 44 6.47 -2.21 11.32
N HIS A 45 6.82 -1.75 10.12
CA HIS A 45 5.85 -1.20 9.20
C HIS A 45 5.26 -2.28 8.28
N LEU A 46 3.98 -2.10 7.96
CA LEU A 46 3.26 -2.81 6.93
C LEU A 46 2.84 -1.80 5.85
N LEU A 47 3.30 -2.01 4.62
CA LEU A 47 2.81 -1.30 3.45
C LEU A 47 1.78 -2.18 2.74
N TYR A 48 0.54 -1.71 2.69
CA TYR A 48 -0.52 -2.39 1.96
C TYR A 48 -0.86 -1.57 0.70
N ASP A 49 -0.53 -2.09 -0.48
CA ASP A 49 -0.94 -1.50 -1.74
C ASP A 49 -2.24 -2.13 -2.22
N LEU A 50 -3.26 -1.32 -2.56
CA LEU A 50 -4.50 -1.84 -3.14
C LEU A 50 -4.34 -2.19 -4.63
N LEU A 51 -3.23 -1.78 -5.23
CA LEU A 51 -2.88 -2.19 -6.58
C LEU A 51 -2.52 -3.67 -6.63
N TYR A 52 -2.95 -4.32 -7.71
CA TYR A 52 -2.65 -5.73 -8.03
C TYR A 52 -1.99 -5.90 -9.41
N ASN A 53 -1.81 -4.81 -10.15
CA ASN A 53 -1.08 -4.80 -11.42
C ASN A 53 -0.20 -3.53 -11.50
N PRO A 54 1.13 -3.64 -11.31
CA PRO A 54 1.93 -4.88 -11.19
C PRO A 54 1.77 -5.59 -9.83
N ASN A 55 2.21 -6.86 -9.75
CA ASN A 55 2.16 -7.65 -8.51
C ASN A 55 2.98 -7.04 -7.37
N ASP A 56 4.12 -6.42 -7.70
CA ASP A 56 5.01 -5.69 -6.80
C ASP A 56 5.23 -4.27 -7.32
N THR A 57 4.60 -3.29 -6.67
CA THR A 57 4.73 -1.87 -7.01
C THR A 57 6.04 -1.28 -6.48
N LEU A 58 6.45 -0.12 -7.00
CA LEU A 58 7.63 0.58 -6.50
C LEU A 58 7.48 0.98 -5.01
N PHE A 59 6.27 1.30 -4.58
CA PHE A 59 5.92 1.54 -3.18
C PHE A 59 6.29 0.34 -2.28
N MET A 60 5.90 -0.87 -2.70
CA MET A 60 6.21 -2.10 -1.96
C MET A 60 7.73 -2.38 -1.97
N LYS A 61 8.37 -2.27 -3.14
CA LYS A 61 9.82 -2.51 -3.27
C LYS A 61 10.64 -1.61 -2.34
N LYS A 62 10.37 -0.31 -2.32
CA LYS A 62 11.04 0.65 -1.42
C LYS A 62 10.82 0.34 0.06
N GLY A 63 9.68 -0.25 0.44
CA GLY A 63 9.45 -0.71 1.79
C GLY A 63 10.23 -1.97 2.16
N GLN A 64 10.25 -2.95 1.27
CA GLN A 64 11.00 -4.19 1.44
C GLN A 64 12.50 -3.91 1.62
N GLU A 65 13.05 -2.97 0.86
CA GLU A 65 14.44 -2.48 1.02
C GLU A 65 14.74 -1.94 2.44
N ARG A 66 13.71 -1.47 3.16
CA ARG A 66 13.79 -0.95 4.53
C ARG A 66 13.37 -2.00 5.58
N GLY A 67 13.10 -3.22 5.14
CA GLY A 67 12.68 -4.35 5.97
C GLY A 67 11.20 -4.34 6.35
N ALA A 68 10.38 -3.43 5.79
CA ALA A 68 8.95 -3.41 6.04
C ALA A 68 8.26 -4.64 5.42
N MET A 69 7.19 -5.10 6.05
CA MET A 69 6.29 -6.08 5.44
C MET A 69 5.46 -5.41 4.36
N THR A 70 5.15 -6.14 3.28
CA THR A 70 4.33 -5.62 2.18
C THR A 70 3.23 -6.58 1.78
N LYS A 71 2.12 -6.03 1.30
CA LYS A 71 0.97 -6.80 0.79
C LYS A 71 0.33 -6.06 -0.38
N ASN A 72 -0.08 -6.80 -1.41
CA ASN A 72 -0.76 -6.25 -2.59
C ASN A 72 -2.28 -6.45 -2.53
N GLY A 73 -3.01 -5.81 -3.45
CA GLY A 73 -4.47 -5.74 -3.43
C GLY A 73 -5.19 -6.96 -3.95
N LEU A 74 -4.49 -7.98 -4.45
CA LEU A 74 -5.12 -9.13 -5.11
C LEU A 74 -6.05 -9.90 -4.17
N GLU A 75 -5.62 -10.10 -2.92
CA GLU A 75 -6.44 -10.78 -1.92
C GLU A 75 -7.72 -10.00 -1.61
N MET A 76 -7.62 -8.66 -1.53
CA MET A 76 -8.79 -7.81 -1.32
C MET A 76 -9.78 -7.93 -2.49
N LEU A 77 -9.29 -7.96 -3.73
CA LEU A 77 -10.10 -8.15 -4.94
C LEU A 77 -10.88 -9.48 -4.91
N LEU A 78 -10.25 -10.55 -4.44
CA LEU A 78 -10.90 -11.85 -4.33
C LEU A 78 -11.91 -11.89 -3.18
N LEU A 79 -11.54 -11.38 -2.00
CA LEU A 79 -12.40 -11.39 -0.82
C LEU A 79 -13.69 -10.59 -1.04
N GLN A 80 -13.61 -9.43 -1.72
CA GLN A 80 -14.82 -8.68 -2.04
C GLN A 80 -15.75 -9.43 -3.02
N ALA A 81 -15.19 -10.21 -3.96
CA ALA A 81 -15.98 -11.00 -4.89
C ALA A 81 -16.70 -12.16 -4.18
N PHE A 82 -16.03 -12.83 -3.24
CA PHE A 82 -16.66 -13.88 -2.42
C PHE A 82 -17.75 -13.32 -1.51
N ALA A 83 -17.50 -12.19 -0.85
CA ALA A 83 -18.51 -11.54 -0.02
C ALA A 83 -19.75 -11.12 -0.83
N ALA A 84 -19.55 -10.61 -2.05
CA ALA A 84 -20.65 -10.32 -2.96
C ALA A 84 -21.38 -11.62 -3.35
N TRP A 85 -20.66 -12.68 -3.72
CA TRP A 85 -21.26 -13.96 -4.07
C TRP A 85 -22.19 -14.50 -2.97
N ASP A 86 -21.75 -14.45 -1.72
CA ASP A 86 -22.54 -14.91 -0.57
C ASP A 86 -23.85 -14.11 -0.42
N ILE A 87 -23.82 -12.80 -0.64
CA ILE A 87 -25.01 -11.94 -0.58
C ILE A 87 -26.01 -12.30 -1.68
N TRP A 88 -25.53 -12.52 -2.91
CA TRP A 88 -26.39 -12.74 -4.08
C TRP A 88 -26.93 -14.17 -4.19
N ASN A 89 -26.32 -15.14 -3.50
CA ASN A 89 -26.76 -16.54 -3.48
C ASN A 89 -27.44 -16.94 -2.16
N SER A 90 -27.84 -15.97 -1.33
CA SER A 90 -28.61 -16.18 -0.09
C SER A 90 -30.11 -16.04 -0.30
#